data_AF-A0A965AHX8-F1
#
_entry.id   AF-A0A965AHX8-F1
#
_cell.length_a   1.000
_cell.length_b   1.000
_cell.length_c   1.000
_cell.angle_alpha   90.00
_cell.angle_beta   90.00
_cell.angle_gamma   90.00
#
_symmetry.space_group_name_H-M   'P 1'
#
loop_
_entity.id
_entity.type
_entity.pdbx_description
1 polymer ?
#
loop_
_entity_poly.entity_id
_entity_poly.type
_entity_poly.pdbx_seq_one_letter_code
_entity_poly.pdbx_strand_id
1 'polypeptide(L)'
;MSHAGLESLPFFSETDIAGVLTWDPLIDTMERALVSLSAGEVEQPVRQMVPVPGRDAIIAAMPAVGEAMAVKVVTLFHENAGTGLPTHQAVI
;
A
#
# COMPACT_ATOMS: atom_id res chain seq x y z
N MET A 1 20.70 14.01 19.79
CA MET A 1 20.86 13.68 18.36
C MET A 1 19.66 14.27 17.64
N SER A 2 19.87 15.27 16.77
CA SER A 2 18.77 15.80 15.94
C SER A 2 18.34 14.71 14.96
N HIS A 3 17.03 14.46 14.86
CA HIS A 3 16.46 13.53 13.89
C HIS A 3 16.59 14.11 12.48
N ALA A 4 17.79 14.06 11.91
CA ALA A 4 18.04 14.46 10.54
C ALA A 4 17.10 13.68 9.62
N GLY A 5 16.21 14.37 8.91
CA GLY A 5 15.27 13.78 7.94
C GLY A 5 13.80 13.73 8.34
N LEU A 6 13.41 14.15 9.54
CA LEU A 6 11.98 14.27 9.92
C LEU A 6 11.39 15.67 9.68
N GLU A 7 12.19 16.64 9.22
CA GLU A 7 11.70 18.00 8.91
C GLU A 7 10.75 18.01 7.69
N SER A 8 10.86 17.01 6.80
CA SER A 8 9.90 16.75 5.73
C SER A 8 9.90 15.27 5.37
N LEU A 9 8.74 14.60 5.49
CA LEU A 9 8.56 13.28 4.91
C LEU A 9 8.55 13.41 3.37
N PRO A 10 9.34 12.61 2.63
CA PRO A 10 9.31 12.65 1.17
C PRO A 10 7.92 12.23 0.66
N PHE A 11 7.42 12.96 -0.32
CA PHE A 11 6.19 12.63 -1.05
C PHE A 11 6.55 12.20 -2.46
N PHE A 12 6.08 11.02 -2.86
CA PHE A 12 6.23 10.50 -4.22
C PHE A 12 4.85 10.45 -4.88
N SER A 13 4.71 11.14 -6.01
CA SER A 13 3.47 11.16 -6.78
C SER A 13 3.30 9.88 -7.61
N GLU A 14 2.11 9.66 -8.14
CA GLU A 14 1.85 8.58 -9.10
C GLU A 14 2.81 8.63 -10.31
N THR A 15 3.16 9.84 -10.77
CA THR A 15 4.10 10.01 -11.90
C THR A 15 5.52 9.60 -11.50
N ASP A 16 5.96 9.96 -10.29
CA ASP A 16 7.29 9.56 -9.79
C ASP A 16 7.38 8.03 -9.68
N ILE A 17 6.32 7.39 -9.16
CA ILE A 17 6.24 5.95 -9.00
C ILE A 17 6.16 5.23 -10.36
N ALA A 18 5.35 5.73 -11.29
CA ALA A 18 5.24 5.17 -12.65
C ALA A 18 6.56 5.26 -13.43
N GLY A 19 7.39 6.28 -13.15
CA GLY A 19 8.69 6.46 -13.78
C GLY A 19 9.76 5.44 -13.34
N VAL A 20 9.58 4.75 -12.21
CA VAL A 20 10.58 3.83 -11.64
C VAL A 20 10.10 2.37 -11.57
N LEU A 21 8.80 2.12 -11.59
CA LEU A 21 8.26 0.76 -11.57
C LEU A 21 8.37 0.08 -12.94
N THR A 22 9.20 -0.97 -13.00
CA THR A 22 9.34 -1.82 -14.19
C THR A 22 8.99 -3.27 -13.86
N TRP A 23 8.47 -4.02 -14.84
CA TRP A 23 7.89 -5.34 -14.61
C TRP A 23 8.89 -6.39 -14.12
N ASP A 24 10.05 -6.50 -14.76
CA ASP A 24 11.04 -7.54 -14.43
C ASP A 24 11.49 -7.47 -12.97
N PRO A 25 12.02 -6.34 -12.44
CA PRO A 25 12.40 -6.28 -11.03
C PRO A 25 11.21 -6.35 -10.07
N LEU A 26 10.01 -5.95 -10.50
CA LEU A 26 8.80 -6.07 -9.68
C LEU A 26 8.41 -7.54 -9.50
N ILE A 27 8.43 -8.34 -10.57
CA ILE A 27 8.14 -9.78 -10.51
C ILE A 27 9.12 -10.48 -9.57
N ASP A 28 10.42 -10.26 -9.76
CA ASP A 28 11.46 -10.84 -8.90
C ASP A 28 11.29 -10.44 -7.42
N THR A 29 10.91 -9.18 -7.18
CA THR A 29 10.68 -8.66 -5.82
C THR A 29 9.44 -9.30 -5.19
N MET A 30 8.35 -9.44 -5.94
CA MET A 30 7.13 -10.07 -5.46
C MET A 30 7.33 -11.57 -5.18
N GLU A 31 8.11 -12.27 -6.00
CA GLU A 31 8.46 -13.67 -5.74
C GLU A 31 9.16 -13.83 -4.39
N ARG A 32 10.23 -13.05 -4.15
CA ARG A 32 10.95 -13.07 -2.87
C ARG A 32 10.04 -12.73 -1.69
N ALA A 33 9.22 -11.69 -1.82
CA ALA A 33 8.29 -11.29 -0.76
C ALA A 33 7.30 -12.40 -0.40
N LEU A 34 6.75 -13.11 -1.40
CA LEU A 34 5.82 -14.21 -1.18
C LEU A 34 6.52 -15.45 -0.59
N VAL A 35 7.76 -15.72 -1.00
CA VAL A 35 8.60 -16.79 -0.41
C VAL A 35 8.85 -16.52 1.08
N SER A 36 9.33 -15.32 1.45
CA SER A 36 9.58 -14.95 2.84
C SER A 36 8.32 -14.92 3.70
N LEU A 37 7.19 -14.45 3.16
CA LEU A 37 5.90 -14.54 3.85
C LEU A 37 5.52 -16.00 4.13
N SER A 38 5.70 -16.89 3.14
CA SER A 38 5.36 -18.32 3.29
C SER A 38 6.31 -19.07 4.22
N ALA A 39 7.56 -18.59 4.34
CA ALA A 39 8.56 -19.10 5.28
C ALA A 39 8.32 -18.61 6.73
N GLY A 40 7.39 -17.68 6.95
CA GLY A 40 7.14 -17.08 8.28
C GLY A 40 8.17 -16.03 8.68
N GLU A 41 8.89 -15.45 7.72
CA GLU A 41 9.93 -14.44 7.95
C GLU A 41 9.38 -13.00 7.96
N VAL A 42 8.10 -12.83 7.59
CA VAL A 42 7.43 -11.53 7.50
C VAL A 42 6.24 -11.51 8.45
N GLU A 43 6.16 -10.47 9.29
CA GLU A 43 5.00 -10.20 10.12
C GLU A 43 3.98 -9.39 9.31
N GLN A 44 2.96 -10.07 8.79
CA GLN A 44 1.87 -9.45 8.02
C GLN A 44 0.52 -9.94 8.56
N PRO A 45 -0.15 -9.18 9.45
CA PRO A 45 -1.47 -9.55 9.94
C PRO A 45 -2.51 -9.54 8.80
N VAL A 46 -3.63 -10.23 9.02
CA VAL A 46 -4.78 -10.10 8.13
C VAL A 46 -5.22 -8.63 8.10
N ARG A 47 -5.44 -8.11 6.89
CA ARG A 47 -5.87 -6.73 6.69
C ARG A 47 -7.09 -6.39 7.56
N GLN A 48 -7.06 -5.22 8.20
CA GLN A 48 -8.22 -4.70 8.92
C GLN A 48 -9.05 -3.85 7.97
N MET A 49 -10.36 -4.13 7.91
CA MET A 49 -11.31 -3.39 7.07
C MET A 49 -12.36 -2.71 7.94
N VAL A 50 -12.67 -1.45 7.64
CA VAL A 50 -13.71 -0.67 8.31
C VAL A 50 -14.73 -0.23 7.24
N PRO A 51 -15.98 -0.72 7.30
CA PRO A 51 -17.04 -0.27 6.42
C PRO A 51 -17.39 1.20 6.64
N VAL A 52 -17.73 1.91 5.58
CA VAL A 52 -18.25 3.29 5.66
C VAL A 52 -19.77 3.22 5.94
N PRO A 53 -20.27 3.79 7.05
CA PRO A 53 -21.70 3.71 7.37
C PRO A 53 -22.60 4.24 6.25
N GLY A 54 -23.56 3.42 5.83
CA GLY A 54 -24.56 3.80 4.84
C GLY A 54 -24.07 3.87 3.39
N ARG A 55 -22.86 3.38 3.09
CA ARG A 55 -22.28 3.38 1.73
C ARG A 55 -21.73 2.00 1.38
N ASP A 56 -21.74 1.67 0.10
CA ASP A 56 -21.03 0.49 -0.42
C ASP A 56 -19.53 0.81 -0.59
N ALA A 57 -18.86 0.96 0.55
CA ALA A 57 -17.47 1.39 0.63
C ALA A 57 -16.75 0.92 1.89
N ILE A 58 -15.41 0.81 1.79
CA ILE A 58 -14.52 0.44 2.89
C ILE A 58 -13.26 1.32 2.91
N ILE A 59 -12.64 1.42 4.09
CA ILE A 59 -11.22 1.74 4.25
C ILE A 59 -10.52 0.52 4.86
N ALA A 60 -9.32 0.19 4.38
CA ALA A 60 -8.54 -0.93 4.88
C ALA A 60 -7.07 -0.55 5.10
N ALA A 61 -6.48 -1.12 6.15
CA ALA A 61 -5.05 -1.02 6.45
C ALA A 61 -4.37 -2.38 6.23
N MET A 62 -3.21 -2.36 5.58
CA MET A 62 -2.40 -3.54 5.26
C MET A 62 -0.94 -3.29 5.70
N PRO A 63 -0.63 -3.41 7.00
CA PRO A 63 0.74 -3.29 7.50
C PRO A 63 1.53 -4.59 7.26
N ALA A 64 2.84 -4.45 7.04
CA ALA A 64 3.78 -5.57 7.02
C ALA A 64 5.16 -5.15 7.56
N VAL A 65 5.84 -6.06 8.24
CA VAL A 65 7.22 -5.90 8.72
C VAL A 65 8.07 -7.07 8.22
N GLY A 66 9.04 -6.77 7.36
CA GLY A 66 10.04 -7.72 6.84
C GLY A 66 11.34 -6.99 6.53
N GLU A 67 11.93 -7.25 5.36
CA GLU A 67 13.09 -6.47 4.85
C GLU A 67 12.77 -4.96 4.80
N ALA A 68 11.53 -4.62 4.44
CA ALA A 68 10.96 -3.29 4.56
C ALA A 68 9.78 -3.29 5.55
N MET A 69 9.53 -2.13 6.15
CA MET A 69 8.38 -1.89 7.04
C MET A 69 7.49 -0.81 6.42
N ALA A 70 6.24 -1.13 6.13
CA ALA A 70 5.31 -0.22 5.48
C ALA A 70 3.85 -0.53 5.85
N VAL A 71 2.96 0.41 5.56
CA VAL A 71 1.51 0.22 5.68
C VAL A 71 0.79 0.81 4.50
N LYS A 72 0.05 -0.01 3.76
CA LYS A 72 -0.89 0.51 2.76
C LYS A 72 -2.21 0.86 3.43
N VAL A 73 -2.69 2.08 3.24
CA VAL A 73 -4.06 2.48 3.51
C VAL A 73 -4.80 2.61 2.18
N VAL A 74 -5.86 1.84 2.00
CA VAL A 74 -6.65 1.80 0.76
C VAL A 74 -8.12 2.05 1.05
N THR A 75 -8.78 2.83 0.19
CA THR A 75 -10.23 2.96 0.15
C THR A 75 -10.77 2.27 -1.09
N LEU A 76 -11.95 1.67 -0.95
CA LEU A 76 -12.75 1.16 -2.06
C LEU A 76 -14.14 1.76 -1.97
N PHE A 77 -14.53 2.52 -2.99
CA PHE A 77 -15.87 3.08 -3.15
C PHE A 77 -16.45 2.59 -4.49
N HIS A 78 -17.39 1.66 -4.45
CA HIS A 78 -18.00 1.11 -5.67
C HIS A 78 -18.75 2.18 -6.47
N GLU A 79 -19.37 3.13 -5.79
CA GLU A 79 -20.12 4.25 -6.39
C GLU A 79 -19.26 5.22 -7.21
N ASN A 80 -17.92 5.18 -7.09
CA ASN A 80 -17.03 5.97 -7.97
C ASN A 80 -17.03 5.43 -9.42
N ALA A 81 -17.50 4.21 -9.66
CA ALA A 81 -17.58 3.65 -11.00
C ALA A 81 -18.43 4.54 -11.93
N GLY A 82 -17.88 4.91 -13.08
CA GLY A 82 -18.53 5.82 -14.03
C GLY A 82 -18.37 7.31 -13.71
N THR A 83 -17.62 7.66 -12.67
CA THR A 83 -17.23 9.05 -12.35
C THR A 83 -15.79 9.34 -12.78
N GLY A 84 -15.30 10.56 -12.53
CA GLY A 84 -13.90 10.93 -12.73
C GLY A 84 -12.94 10.40 -11.65
N LEU A 85 -13.43 9.70 -10.63
CA LEU A 85 -12.62 9.15 -9.55
C LEU A 85 -12.43 7.64 -9.71
N PRO A 86 -11.22 7.09 -9.46
CA PRO A 86 -11.03 5.65 -9.35
C PRO A 86 -11.84 5.05 -8.21
N THR A 87 -12.29 3.80 -8.38
CA THR A 87 -12.96 3.03 -7.32
C THR A 87 -12.03 2.70 -6.16
N HIS A 88 -10.72 2.59 -6.42
CA HIS A 88 -9.69 2.33 -5.43
C HIS A 88 -8.76 3.53 -5.33
N GLN A 89 -8.47 3.98 -4.11
CA GLN A 89 -7.42 4.97 -3.85
C GLN A 89 -6.55 4.46 -2.72
N ALA A 90 -5.24 4.64 -2.81
CA ALA A 90 -4.31 4.13 -1.80
C ALA A 90 -3.11 5.04 -1.59
N VAL A 91 -2.56 4.97 -0.38
CA VAL A 91 -1.25 5.50 0.01
C VAL A 91 -0.48 4.41 0.75
N ILE A 92 0.85 4.42 0.65
CA ILE A 92 1.77 3.51 1.36
C ILE A 92 2.72 4.36 2.18
#